data_AF-A0A0V8H3M0-F1
#
_entry.id   AF-A0A0V8H3M0-F1
#
_cell.length_a   1.000
_cell.length_b   1.000
_cell.length_c   1.000
_cell.angle_alpha   90.00
_cell.angle_beta   90.00
_cell.angle_gamma   90.00
#
_symmetry.space_group_name_H-M   'P 1'
#
loop_
_entity.id
_entity.type
_entity.pdbx_description
1 polymer ?
#
loop_
_entity_poly.entity_id
_entity_poly.type
_entity_poly.pdbx_seq_one_letter_code
_entity_poly.pdbx_strand_id
1 'polypeptide(L)'
;MRNDIQPYERSFTSKEAAEQAGIATPTVRKYGQILERNGYEFLKDGDRRIFVQSDIDALIALRDTEKPLDDTARSLADGQKKRLEGSGETAISPGDTYNQLPQDPNQLKEILSYLANELAASREMNVQVVNEMNQLKTQVSRLKQDHHDLSSNISNSAQKTQRKIEELSKLQKSQYETLLEQEVQKNEFLQTELQKLREEQQNEWRSQNDYNRRLEEAIHKQKDTKWDWLFSLFRK
;
A
#
# COMPACT_ATOMS: atom_id res chain seq x y z
N MET A 1 23.47 -23.09 19.72
CA MET A 1 23.14 -21.65 19.63
C MET A 1 24.20 -21.02 18.75
N ARG A 2 23.80 -20.17 17.80
CA ARG A 2 24.75 -19.48 16.91
C ARG A 2 25.62 -18.53 17.73
N ASN A 3 26.92 -18.82 17.77
CA ASN A 3 27.91 -18.00 18.46
C ASN A 3 28.66 -17.06 17.49
N ASP A 4 28.35 -17.14 16.20
CA ASP A 4 28.96 -16.32 15.14
C ASP A 4 28.30 -14.93 14.98
N ILE A 5 27.23 -14.66 15.74
CA ILE A 5 26.45 -13.42 15.69
C ILE A 5 26.94 -12.50 16.80
N GLN A 6 27.28 -11.26 16.45
CA GLN A 6 27.75 -10.27 17.44
C GLN A 6 26.56 -9.71 18.25
N PRO A 7 26.75 -9.41 19.56
CA PRO A 7 25.78 -8.60 20.29
C PRO A 7 25.59 -7.26 19.55
N TYR A 8 24.33 -6.86 19.32
CA TYR A 8 23.93 -5.66 18.56
C TYR A 8 24.06 -5.72 17.03
N GLU A 9 24.29 -6.90 16.44
CA GLU A 9 24.20 -7.04 14.99
C GLU A 9 22.77 -6.80 14.48
N ARG A 10 22.64 -6.06 13.36
CA ARG A 10 21.32 -5.74 12.79
C ARG A 10 20.64 -7.01 12.30
N SER A 11 19.45 -7.25 12.81
CA SER A 11 18.57 -8.32 12.35
C SER A 11 17.55 -7.82 11.34
N PHE A 12 17.16 -8.70 10.43
CA PHE A 12 16.25 -8.44 9.33
C PHE A 12 15.07 -9.42 9.39
N THR A 13 13.88 -8.89 9.13
CA THR A 13 12.68 -9.68 8.92
C THR A 13 12.71 -10.36 7.55
N SER A 14 11.86 -11.36 7.32
CA SER A 14 11.77 -12.02 6.00
C SER A 14 11.43 -11.07 4.84
N LYS A 15 10.72 -9.96 5.14
CA LYS A 15 10.39 -8.94 4.13
C LYS A 15 11.61 -8.10 3.79
N GLU A 16 12.36 -7.66 4.79
CA GLU A 16 13.57 -6.87 4.59
C GLU A 16 14.70 -7.72 3.96
N ALA A 17 14.84 -8.97 4.39
CA ALA A 17 15.77 -9.91 3.77
C ALA A 17 15.46 -10.14 2.28
N ALA A 18 14.18 -10.17 1.90
CA ALA A 18 13.75 -10.27 0.50
C ALA A 18 14.20 -9.06 -0.33
N GLU A 19 14.02 -7.86 0.22
CA GLU A 19 14.44 -6.60 -0.41
C GLU A 19 15.95 -6.50 -0.56
N GLN A 20 16.70 -6.83 0.49
CA GLN A 20 18.17 -6.82 0.48
C GLN A 20 18.77 -7.87 -0.46
N ALA A 21 18.19 -9.08 -0.49
CA ALA A 21 18.64 -10.14 -1.39
C ALA A 21 18.10 -10.00 -2.82
N GLY A 22 17.24 -9.01 -3.11
CA GLY A 22 16.64 -8.81 -4.44
C GLY A 22 15.80 -9.99 -4.92
N ILE A 23 15.14 -10.71 -4.00
CA ILE A 23 14.30 -11.87 -4.31
C ILE A 23 12.88 -11.68 -3.76
N ALA A 24 11.91 -12.42 -4.30
CA ALA A 24 10.56 -12.39 -3.77
C ALA A 24 10.48 -13.03 -2.37
N THR A 25 9.62 -12.52 -1.49
CA THR A 25 9.44 -13.03 -0.12
C THR A 25 9.12 -14.54 -0.03
N PRO A 26 8.31 -15.13 -0.94
CA PRO A 26 8.12 -16.59 -0.97
C PRO A 26 9.42 -17.35 -1.30
N THR A 27 10.30 -16.76 -2.10
CA THR A 27 11.59 -17.33 -2.48
C THR A 27 12.54 -17.35 -1.29
N VAL A 28 12.53 -16.33 -0.42
CA VAL A 28 13.27 -16.34 0.86
C VAL A 28 12.87 -17.56 1.70
N ARG A 29 11.56 -17.85 1.78
CA ARG A 29 11.06 -19.01 2.52
C ARG A 29 11.53 -20.33 1.91
N LYS A 30 11.47 -20.45 0.59
CA LYS A 30 11.92 -21.65 -0.14
C LYS A 30 13.43 -21.88 0.03
N TYR A 31 14.23 -20.83 -0.13
CA TYR A 31 15.69 -20.91 0.01
C TYR A 31 16.11 -21.16 1.46
N GLY A 32 15.45 -20.55 2.43
CA GLY A 32 15.65 -20.85 3.84
C GLY A 32 15.38 -22.32 4.17
N GLN A 33 14.32 -22.92 3.62
CA GLN A 33 14.04 -24.35 3.80
C GLN A 33 15.12 -25.25 3.19
N ILE A 34 15.63 -24.91 2.01
CA ILE A 34 16.70 -25.66 1.35
C ILE A 34 17.99 -25.58 2.18
N LEU A 35 18.33 -24.40 2.69
CA LEU A 35 19.49 -24.18 3.57
C LEU A 35 19.36 -24.98 4.88
N GLU A 36 18.22 -24.90 5.56
CA GLU A 36 17.98 -25.68 6.80
C GLU A 36 18.03 -27.18 6.57
N ARG A 37 17.47 -27.67 5.44
CA ARG A 37 17.51 -29.09 5.08
C ARG A 37 18.94 -29.60 4.90
N ASN A 38 19.85 -28.73 4.46
CA ASN A 38 21.26 -29.04 4.25
C ASN A 38 22.15 -28.68 5.45
N GLY A 39 21.56 -28.35 6.61
CA GLY A 39 22.29 -28.14 7.87
C GLY A 39 22.66 -26.70 8.20
N TYR A 40 22.15 -25.72 7.47
CA TYR A 40 22.33 -24.29 7.79
C TYR A 40 21.40 -23.90 8.96
N GLU A 41 21.94 -23.19 9.94
CA GLU A 41 21.20 -22.73 11.11
C GLU A 41 20.79 -21.26 10.97
N PHE A 42 19.49 -20.97 11.04
CA PHE A 42 18.98 -19.61 11.18
C PHE A 42 18.68 -19.29 12.64
N LEU A 43 18.79 -18.00 13.01
CA LEU A 43 18.25 -17.53 14.28
C LEU A 43 16.72 -17.63 14.23
N LYS A 44 16.10 -18.17 15.29
CA LYS A 44 14.65 -18.36 15.37
C LYS A 44 14.07 -17.63 16.55
N ASP A 45 12.98 -16.92 16.30
CA ASP A 45 12.09 -16.36 17.32
C ASP A 45 10.73 -17.06 17.17
N GLY A 46 10.53 -18.13 17.95
CA GLY A 46 9.43 -19.07 17.77
C GLY A 46 9.48 -19.77 16.40
N ASP A 47 8.45 -19.55 15.57
CA ASP A 47 8.35 -20.09 14.20
C ASP A 47 8.97 -19.17 13.13
N ARG A 48 9.41 -17.96 13.52
CA ARG A 48 9.94 -16.96 12.59
C ARG A 48 11.45 -17.04 12.51
N ARG A 49 11.97 -17.07 11.28
CA ARG A 49 13.41 -16.94 11.00
C ARG A 49 13.78 -15.45 11.08
N ILE A 50 14.76 -15.15 11.91
CA ILE A 50 15.42 -13.85 11.97
C ILE A 50 16.69 -13.97 11.13
N PHE A 51 16.85 -13.07 10.17
CA PHE A 51 17.99 -13.07 9.26
C PHE A 51 19.03 -12.06 9.74
N VAL A 52 20.29 -12.45 9.66
CA VAL A 52 21.45 -11.56 9.87
C VAL A 52 22.09 -11.28 8.50
N GLN A 53 23.01 -10.32 8.41
CA GLN A 53 23.66 -9.99 7.13
C GLN A 53 24.31 -11.22 6.47
N SER A 54 24.98 -12.07 7.25
CA SER A 54 25.57 -13.33 6.76
C SER A 54 24.53 -14.31 6.17
N ASP A 55 23.29 -14.26 6.64
CA ASP A 55 22.19 -15.08 6.12
C ASP A 55 21.67 -14.53 4.80
N ILE A 56 21.64 -13.20 4.65
CA ILE A 56 21.26 -12.53 3.40
C ILE A 56 22.28 -12.86 2.31
N ASP A 57 23.57 -12.82 2.64
CA ASP A 57 24.64 -13.16 1.71
C ASP A 57 24.55 -14.64 1.27
N ALA A 58 24.17 -15.55 2.16
CA ALA A 58 23.90 -16.95 1.83
C ALA A 58 22.70 -17.10 0.89
N LEU A 59 21.64 -16.30 1.06
CA LEU A 59 20.49 -16.28 0.15
C LEU A 59 20.85 -15.73 -1.24
N ILE A 60 21.72 -14.72 -1.32
CA ILE A 60 22.24 -14.17 -2.57
C ILE A 60 23.13 -15.19 -3.28
N ALA A 61 24.04 -15.85 -2.55
CA ALA A 61 24.89 -16.90 -3.10
C ALA A 61 24.07 -18.08 -3.65
N LEU A 62 22.91 -18.38 -3.06
CA LEU A 62 21.99 -19.41 -3.53
C LEU A 62 21.13 -18.96 -4.73
N ARG A 63 20.95 -17.64 -4.92
CA ARG A 63 20.30 -17.06 -6.11
C ARG A 63 21.24 -17.07 -7.32
N ASP A 64 22.50 -16.71 -7.12
CA ASP A 64 23.49 -16.47 -8.18
C ASP A 64 24.29 -17.72 -8.57
N THR A 65 23.93 -18.89 -8.04
CA THR A 65 24.62 -20.14 -8.34
C THR A 65 24.17 -20.77 -9.66
N GLU A 66 25.13 -21.19 -10.48
CA GLU A 66 24.89 -22.03 -11.66
C GLU A 66 24.81 -23.53 -11.32
N LYS A 67 25.14 -23.89 -10.06
CA LYS A 67 25.14 -25.27 -9.57
C LYS A 67 23.77 -25.65 -9.00
N PRO A 68 23.48 -26.96 -8.80
CA PRO A 68 22.28 -27.38 -8.10
C PRO A 68 22.15 -26.68 -6.73
N LEU A 69 20.93 -26.25 -6.41
CA LEU A 69 20.63 -25.48 -5.19
C LEU A 69 21.02 -26.24 -3.92
N ASP A 70 20.89 -27.57 -3.92
CA ASP A 70 21.26 -28.42 -2.78
C ASP A 70 22.77 -28.50 -2.55
N ASP A 71 23.57 -28.56 -3.62
CA ASP A 71 25.04 -28.61 -3.51
C ASP A 71 25.59 -27.27 -3.02
N THR A 72 25.01 -26.17 -3.50
CA THR A 72 25.35 -24.82 -3.04
C THR A 72 24.95 -24.63 -1.57
N ALA A 73 23.76 -25.07 -1.19
CA ALA A 73 23.28 -25.00 0.19
C ALA A 73 24.17 -25.79 1.15
N ARG A 74 24.62 -26.99 0.76
CA ARG A 74 25.55 -27.79 1.56
C ARG A 74 26.88 -27.08 1.77
N SER A 75 27.45 -26.50 0.71
CA SER A 75 28.70 -25.75 0.82
C SER A 75 28.58 -24.53 1.75
N LEU A 76 27.44 -23.84 1.73
CA LEU A 76 27.16 -22.70 2.61
C LEU A 76 26.97 -23.14 4.07
N ALA A 77 26.29 -24.26 4.30
CA ALA A 77 26.11 -24.85 5.63
C ALA A 77 27.46 -25.30 6.23
N ASP A 78 28.32 -25.94 5.44
CA ASP A 78 29.67 -26.34 5.87
C ASP A 78 30.55 -25.12 6.23
N GLY A 79 30.42 -24.03 5.46
CA GLY A 79 31.10 -22.76 5.76
C GLY A 79 30.61 -22.12 7.06
N GLN A 80 29.30 -22.13 7.31
CA GLN A 80 28.72 -21.64 8.56
C GLN A 80 29.19 -22.48 9.75
N LYS A 81 29.23 -23.81 9.60
CA LYS A 81 29.68 -24.73 10.64
C LYS A 81 31.15 -24.47 11.04
N LYS A 82 32.03 -24.27 10.06
CA LYS A 82 33.44 -23.90 10.34
C LYS A 82 33.58 -22.57 11.08
N ARG A 83 32.74 -21.58 10.75
CA ARG A 83 32.71 -20.29 11.48
C ARG A 83 32.25 -20.46 12.92
N LEU A 84 31.25 -21.33 13.14
CA LEU A 84 30.76 -21.66 14.47
C LEU A 84 31.79 -22.44 15.30
N GLU A 85 32.58 -23.31 14.68
CA GLU A 85 33.67 -24.06 15.32
C GLU A 85 34.89 -23.17 15.65
N GLY A 86 35.28 -22.24 14.75
CA GLY A 86 36.42 -21.34 14.94
C GLY A 86 36.20 -20.20 15.95
N SER A 87 34.95 -19.92 16.33
CA SER A 87 34.61 -18.87 17.30
C SER A 87 34.73 -19.31 18.76
N GLY A 88 35.07 -20.58 19.03
CA GLY A 88 35.23 -21.13 20.39
C GLY A 88 36.59 -20.87 21.04
N GLU A 89 37.58 -20.35 20.30
CA GLU A 89 38.97 -20.21 20.75
C GLU A 89 39.38 -18.76 21.09
N THR A 90 38.47 -17.90 21.54
CA THR A 90 38.88 -16.74 22.36
C THR A 90 39.11 -17.18 23.81
N ALA A 91 39.82 -18.28 24.01
CA ALA A 91 40.57 -18.47 25.24
C ALA A 91 41.85 -17.65 25.05
N ILE A 92 41.96 -16.54 25.77
CA ILE A 92 43.20 -15.79 25.89
C ILE A 92 44.25 -16.79 26.40
N SER A 93 45.11 -17.28 25.51
CA SER A 93 46.31 -18.00 25.89
C SER A 93 47.19 -16.98 26.62
N PRO A 94 47.56 -17.19 27.91
CA PRO A 94 48.58 -16.38 28.54
C PRO A 94 49.93 -16.83 27.96
N GLY A 95 50.22 -16.42 26.73
CA GLY A 95 51.52 -16.63 26.12
C GLY A 95 52.56 -15.80 26.85
N ASP A 96 53.46 -16.47 27.58
CA ASP A 96 54.82 -16.12 28.04
C ASP A 96 55.30 -14.65 27.95
N THR A 97 54.47 -13.69 28.36
CA THR A 97 54.81 -12.26 28.31
C THR A 97 55.59 -11.80 29.55
N TYR A 98 55.70 -12.66 30.57
CA TYR A 98 56.50 -12.38 31.77
C TYR A 98 58.02 -12.30 31.51
N ASN A 99 58.50 -12.85 30.39
CA ASN A 99 59.93 -12.80 30.02
C ASN A 99 60.32 -11.55 29.21
N GLN A 100 59.39 -10.62 28.97
CA GLN A 100 59.63 -9.36 28.24
C GLN A 100 59.38 -8.12 29.12
N LEU A 101 59.66 -8.21 30.43
CA LEU A 101 59.72 -7.00 31.25
C LEU A 101 60.99 -6.20 30.93
N PRO A 102 60.89 -4.89 30.62
CA PRO A 102 62.06 -4.02 30.51
C PRO A 102 62.84 -4.04 31.82
N GLN A 103 64.11 -4.44 31.79
CA GLN A 103 64.96 -4.49 32.99
C GLN A 103 65.42 -3.10 33.46
N ASP A 104 65.17 -2.05 32.67
CA ASP A 104 65.48 -0.66 33.01
C ASP A 104 64.28 0.04 33.70
N PRO A 105 64.43 0.47 34.97
CA PRO A 105 63.40 1.21 35.71
C PRO A 105 62.89 2.47 35.00
N ASN A 106 63.71 3.11 34.16
CA ASN A 106 63.32 4.32 33.43
C ASN A 106 62.36 4.02 32.28
N GLN A 107 62.58 2.92 31.54
CA GLN A 107 61.68 2.47 30.47
C GLN A 107 60.32 2.03 31.04
N LEU A 108 60.34 1.37 32.19
CA LEU A 108 59.13 0.94 32.90
C LEU A 108 58.28 2.14 33.34
N LYS A 109 58.94 3.21 33.85
CA LYS A 109 58.28 4.47 34.20
C LYS A 109 57.65 5.16 32.98
N GLU A 110 58.33 5.14 31.84
CA GLU A 110 57.84 5.74 30.59
C GLU A 110 56.61 4.99 30.06
N ILE A 111 56.65 3.65 30.02
CA ILE A 111 55.50 2.81 29.63
C ILE A 111 54.32 3.02 30.58
N LEU A 112 54.56 3.06 31.90
CA LEU A 112 53.50 3.31 32.88
C LEU A 112 52.89 4.71 32.72
N SER A 113 53.71 5.73 32.42
CA SER A 113 53.20 7.08 32.15
C SER A 113 52.39 7.14 30.87
N TYR A 114 52.82 6.44 29.81
CA TYR A 114 52.08 6.34 28.56
C TYR A 114 50.73 5.63 28.78
N LEU A 115 50.73 4.48 29.48
CA LEU A 115 49.50 3.75 29.80
C LEU A 115 48.55 4.56 30.70
N ALA A 116 49.08 5.32 31.65
CA ALA A 116 48.26 6.20 32.48
C ALA A 116 47.60 7.31 31.67
N ASN A 117 48.32 7.90 30.70
CA ASN A 117 47.78 8.91 29.79
C ASN A 117 46.73 8.34 28.83
N GLU A 118 46.99 7.18 28.23
CA GLU A 118 46.00 6.46 27.39
C GLU A 118 44.75 6.07 28.19
N LEU A 119 44.93 5.59 29.43
CA LEU A 119 43.81 5.26 30.31
C LEU A 119 43.00 6.50 30.68
N ALA A 120 43.65 7.64 30.91
CA ALA A 120 42.97 8.90 31.17
C ALA A 120 42.18 9.38 29.94
N ALA A 121 42.80 9.36 28.75
CA ALA A 121 42.14 9.72 27.49
C ALA A 121 40.95 8.79 27.18
N SER A 122 41.10 7.48 27.41
CA SER A 122 40.01 6.51 27.24
C SER A 122 38.86 6.75 28.22
N ARG A 123 39.15 7.12 29.48
CA ARG A 123 38.12 7.49 30.46
C ARG A 123 37.37 8.76 30.06
N GLU A 124 38.09 9.77 29.57
CA GLU A 124 37.51 11.01 29.07
C GLU A 124 36.58 10.75 27.87
N MET A 125 37.04 9.96 26.91
CA MET A 125 36.23 9.54 25.76
C MET A 125 34.97 8.76 26.20
N ASN A 126 35.09 7.87 27.19
CA ASN A 126 33.92 7.16 27.74
C ASN A 126 32.90 8.12 28.37
N VAL A 127 33.35 9.15 29.10
CA VAL A 127 32.46 10.17 29.65
C VAL A 127 31.76 10.94 28.52
N GLN A 128 32.48 11.29 27.46
CA GLN A 128 31.88 11.96 26.30
C GLN A 128 30.83 11.07 25.62
N VAL A 129 31.12 9.79 25.38
CA VAL A 129 30.18 8.83 24.79
C VAL A 129 28.92 8.71 25.64
N VAL A 130 29.04 8.64 26.97
CA VAL A 130 27.88 8.58 27.88
C VAL A 130 27.04 9.85 27.78
N ASN A 131 27.68 11.03 27.69
CA ASN A 131 26.97 12.30 27.53
C ASN A 131 26.22 12.37 26.19
N GLU A 132 26.87 11.99 25.09
CA GLU A 132 26.24 11.91 23.76
C GLU A 132 25.09 10.90 23.76
N MET A 133 25.24 9.75 24.42
CA MET A 133 24.15 8.77 24.57
C MET A 133 22.95 9.34 25.32
N ASN A 134 23.18 10.11 26.38
CA ASN A 134 22.11 10.75 27.14
C ASN A 134 21.37 11.82 26.31
N GLN A 135 22.09 12.58 25.50
CA GLN A 135 21.50 13.53 24.56
C GLN A 135 20.66 12.80 23.51
N LEU A 136 21.21 11.72 22.92
CA LEU A 136 20.52 10.91 21.92
C LEU A 136 19.23 10.31 22.49
N LYS A 137 19.28 9.75 23.71
CA LYS A 137 18.11 9.22 24.41
C LYS A 137 17.02 10.27 24.61
N THR A 138 17.42 11.50 24.95
CA THR A 138 16.49 12.62 25.10
C THR A 138 15.85 13.02 23.77
N GLN A 139 16.64 13.10 22.70
CA GLN A 139 16.13 13.42 21.36
C GLN A 139 15.17 12.34 20.84
N VAL A 140 15.52 11.06 20.99
CA VAL A 140 14.67 9.93 20.61
C VAL A 140 13.35 9.96 21.41
N SER A 141 13.40 10.29 22.70
CA SER A 141 12.20 10.37 23.53
C SER A 141 11.27 11.50 23.08
N ARG A 142 11.82 12.68 22.75
CA ARG A 142 11.06 13.80 22.16
C ARG A 142 10.47 13.43 20.80
N LEU A 143 11.29 12.84 19.92
CA LEU A 143 10.83 12.44 18.60
C LEU A 143 9.68 11.42 18.67
N LYS A 144 9.73 10.48 19.62
CA LYS A 144 8.66 9.51 19.85
C LYS A 144 7.38 10.18 20.34
N GLN A 145 7.49 11.18 21.21
CA GLN A 145 6.35 11.97 21.68
C GLN A 145 5.75 12.80 20.55
N ASP A 146 6.57 13.53 19.79
CA ASP A 146 6.14 14.33 18.64
C ASP A 146 5.43 13.45 17.60
N HIS A 147 5.96 12.25 17.35
CA HIS A 147 5.34 11.30 16.44
C HIS A 147 3.96 10.84 16.92
N HIS A 148 3.81 10.57 18.21
CA HIS A 148 2.51 10.22 18.79
C HIS A 148 1.50 11.36 18.64
N ASP A 149 1.91 12.59 18.95
CA ASP A 149 1.05 13.77 18.86
C ASP A 149 0.66 14.04 17.40
N LEU A 150 1.62 13.97 16.47
CA LEU A 150 1.37 14.09 15.04
C LEU A 150 0.39 13.01 14.55
N SER A 151 0.61 11.75 14.93
CA SER A 151 -0.26 10.63 14.55
C SER A 151 -1.68 10.83 15.06
N SER A 152 -1.84 11.29 16.31
CA SER A 152 -3.15 11.57 16.88
C SER A 152 -3.88 12.71 16.15
N ASN A 153 -3.15 13.78 15.81
CA ASN A 153 -3.69 14.93 15.09
C ASN A 153 -4.07 14.59 13.64
N ILE A 154 -3.25 13.80 12.95
CA ILE A 154 -3.54 13.30 11.60
C ILE A 154 -4.79 12.42 11.64
N SER A 155 -4.89 11.48 12.59
CA SER A 155 -6.07 10.61 12.74
C SER A 155 -7.34 11.41 12.98
N ASN A 156 -7.30 12.37 13.92
CA ASN A 156 -8.45 13.25 14.20
C ASN A 156 -8.84 14.10 12.99
N SER A 157 -7.87 14.64 12.25
CA SER A 157 -8.10 15.42 11.03
C SER A 157 -8.70 14.57 9.91
N ALA A 158 -8.16 13.36 9.71
CA ALA A 158 -8.67 12.40 8.74
C ALA A 158 -10.12 12.00 9.06
N GLN A 159 -10.43 11.71 10.33
CA GLN A 159 -11.81 11.43 10.76
C GLN A 159 -12.76 12.61 10.51
N LYS A 160 -12.35 13.84 10.82
CA LYS A 160 -13.15 15.04 10.54
C LYS A 160 -13.39 15.23 9.05
N THR A 161 -12.37 15.01 8.23
CA THR A 161 -12.44 15.11 6.77
C THR A 161 -13.36 14.04 6.20
N GLN A 162 -13.23 12.81 6.67
CA GLN A 162 -14.08 11.69 6.27
C GLN A 162 -15.56 11.97 6.58
N ARG A 163 -15.88 12.48 7.77
CA ARG A 163 -17.25 12.87 8.12
C ARG A 163 -17.80 13.94 7.18
N LYS A 164 -17.01 14.97 6.85
CA LYS A 164 -17.42 16.02 5.90
C LYS A 164 -17.66 15.46 4.50
N ILE A 165 -16.81 14.55 4.03
CA ILE A 165 -16.99 13.88 2.74
C ILE A 165 -18.29 13.06 2.73
N GLU A 166 -18.58 12.34 3.80
CA GLU A 166 -19.83 11.57 3.94
C GLU A 166 -21.07 12.47 3.96
N GLU A 167 -21.02 13.60 4.68
CA GLU A 167 -22.10 14.59 4.70
C GLU A 167 -22.34 15.21 3.31
N LEU A 168 -21.28 15.63 2.62
CA LEU A 168 -21.36 16.18 1.27
C LEU A 168 -21.89 15.15 0.27
N SER A 169 -21.45 13.90 0.37
CA SER A 169 -21.92 12.81 -0.49
C SER A 169 -23.41 12.54 -0.29
N LYS A 170 -23.89 12.53 0.96
CA LYS A 170 -25.33 12.41 1.27
C LYS A 170 -26.14 13.58 0.72
N LEU A 171 -25.64 14.80 0.89
CA LEU A 171 -26.30 16.01 0.37
C LEU A 171 -26.40 15.95 -1.16
N GLN A 172 -25.30 15.62 -1.84
CA GLN A 172 -25.25 15.49 -3.29
C GLN A 172 -26.21 14.42 -3.80
N LYS A 173 -26.25 13.26 -3.13
CA LYS A 173 -27.19 12.19 -3.46
C LYS A 173 -28.65 12.65 -3.33
N SER A 174 -28.99 13.31 -2.22
CA SER A 174 -30.34 13.85 -2.01
C SER A 174 -30.72 14.88 -3.07
N GLN A 175 -29.80 15.77 -3.45
CA GLN A 175 -30.04 16.75 -4.50
C GLN A 175 -30.29 16.08 -5.87
N TYR A 176 -29.51 15.06 -6.22
CA TYR A 176 -29.75 14.30 -7.46
C TYR A 176 -31.08 13.56 -7.46
N GLU A 177 -31.46 12.94 -6.34
CA GLU A 177 -32.75 12.26 -6.21
C GLU A 177 -33.91 13.24 -6.38
N THR A 178 -33.84 14.43 -5.75
CA THR A 178 -34.85 15.48 -5.94
C THR A 178 -34.92 15.98 -7.39
N LEU A 179 -33.76 16.20 -8.04
CA LEU A 179 -33.74 16.65 -9.44
C LEU A 179 -34.32 15.58 -10.36
N LEU A 180 -33.98 14.31 -10.13
CA LEU A 180 -34.50 13.19 -10.90
C LEU A 180 -36.02 13.08 -10.77
N GLU A 181 -36.55 13.21 -9.55
CA GLU A 181 -37.99 13.19 -9.32
C GLU A 181 -38.71 14.34 -10.04
N GLN A 182 -38.14 15.55 -10.01
CA GLN A 182 -38.68 16.69 -10.76
C GLN A 182 -38.67 16.45 -12.28
N GLU A 183 -37.61 15.87 -12.82
CA GLU A 183 -37.53 15.55 -14.26
C GLU A 183 -38.53 14.46 -14.64
N VAL A 184 -38.74 13.44 -13.80
CA VAL A 184 -39.77 12.41 -14.00
C VAL A 184 -41.15 13.06 -14.02
N GLN A 185 -41.49 13.89 -13.03
CA GLN A 185 -42.79 14.58 -12.97
C GLN A 185 -43.03 15.47 -14.19
N LYS A 186 -42.03 16.24 -14.62
CA LYS A 186 -42.13 17.06 -15.84
C LYS A 186 -42.37 16.21 -17.07
N ASN A 187 -41.66 15.09 -17.19
CA ASN A 187 -41.77 14.21 -18.35
C ASN A 187 -43.16 13.55 -18.40
N GLU A 188 -43.68 13.07 -17.27
CA GLU A 188 -45.04 12.55 -17.16
C GLU A 188 -46.11 13.59 -17.52
N PHE A 189 -45.92 14.82 -17.02
CA PHE A 189 -46.78 15.95 -17.36
C PHE A 189 -46.77 16.25 -18.87
N LEU A 190 -45.59 16.38 -19.47
CA LEU A 190 -45.42 16.63 -20.91
C LEU A 190 -45.98 15.49 -21.76
N GLN A 191 -45.80 14.24 -21.35
CA GLN A 191 -46.37 13.09 -22.04
C GLN A 191 -47.90 13.14 -22.05
N THR A 192 -48.50 13.52 -20.92
CA THR A 192 -49.94 13.70 -20.78
C THR A 192 -50.44 14.85 -21.65
N GLU A 193 -49.73 15.98 -21.67
CA GLU A 193 -50.07 17.14 -22.49
C GLU A 193 -49.98 16.83 -24.00
N LEU A 194 -48.92 16.12 -24.42
CA LEU A 194 -48.78 15.63 -25.79
C LEU A 194 -49.89 14.67 -26.19
N GLN A 195 -50.34 13.81 -25.28
CA GLN A 195 -51.46 12.92 -25.54
C GLN A 195 -52.76 13.70 -25.74
N LYS A 196 -53.05 14.68 -24.87
CA LYS A 196 -54.23 15.56 -25.01
C LYS A 196 -54.21 16.32 -26.33
N LEU A 197 -53.07 16.92 -26.69
CA LEU A 197 -52.92 17.63 -27.96
C LEU A 197 -53.15 16.72 -29.17
N ARG A 198 -52.70 15.46 -29.13
CA ARG A 198 -52.99 14.48 -30.20
C ARG A 198 -54.48 14.14 -30.28
N GLU A 199 -55.14 13.96 -29.14
CA GLU A 199 -56.58 13.69 -29.08
C GLU A 199 -57.40 14.87 -29.62
N GLU A 200 -57.03 16.10 -29.23
CA GLU A 200 -57.63 17.34 -29.74
C GLU A 200 -57.44 17.47 -31.25
N GLN A 201 -56.21 17.31 -31.76
CA GLN A 201 -55.94 17.32 -33.20
C GLN A 201 -56.74 16.26 -33.95
N GLN A 202 -56.87 15.05 -33.40
CA GLN A 202 -57.65 13.98 -34.03
C GLN A 202 -59.14 14.33 -34.07
N ASN A 203 -59.68 14.93 -33.01
CA ASN A 203 -61.07 15.37 -32.95
C ASN A 203 -61.34 16.52 -33.92
N GLU A 204 -60.45 17.51 -33.99
CA GLU A 204 -60.52 18.60 -34.96
C GLU A 204 -60.46 18.08 -36.39
N TRP A 205 -59.54 17.16 -36.68
CA TRP A 205 -59.41 16.53 -37.99
C TRP A 205 -60.70 15.80 -38.40
N ARG A 206 -61.30 15.03 -37.47
CA ARG A 206 -62.59 14.35 -37.72
C ARG A 206 -63.72 15.35 -37.97
N SER A 207 -63.79 16.42 -37.17
CA SER A 207 -64.80 17.47 -37.32
C SER A 207 -64.69 18.18 -38.68
N GLN A 208 -63.47 18.53 -39.10
CA GLN A 208 -63.21 19.11 -40.41
C GLN A 208 -63.57 18.15 -41.55
N ASN A 209 -63.21 16.88 -41.42
CA ASN A 209 -63.52 15.89 -42.44
C ASN A 209 -65.04 15.65 -42.56
N ASP A 210 -65.76 15.60 -41.43
CA ASP A 210 -67.23 15.52 -41.43
C ASP A 210 -67.88 16.77 -42.01
N TYR A 211 -67.36 17.96 -41.69
CA TYR A 211 -67.82 19.21 -42.30
C TYR A 211 -67.62 19.19 -43.82
N ASN A 212 -66.43 18.82 -44.29
CA ASN A 212 -66.11 18.72 -45.72
C ASN A 212 -67.03 17.72 -46.42
N ARG A 213 -67.26 16.54 -45.83
CA ARG A 213 -68.20 15.55 -46.36
C ARG A 213 -69.63 16.12 -46.49
N ARG A 214 -70.12 16.80 -45.45
CA ARG A 214 -71.45 17.45 -45.49
C ARG A 214 -71.53 18.54 -46.56
N LEU A 215 -70.45 19.30 -46.75
CA LEU A 215 -70.35 20.33 -47.77
C LEU A 215 -70.40 19.71 -49.18
N GLU A 216 -69.65 18.63 -49.41
CA GLU A 216 -69.67 17.88 -50.67
C GLU A 216 -71.08 17.32 -50.97
N GLU A 217 -71.74 16.71 -49.98
CA GLU A 217 -73.12 16.23 -50.13
C GLU A 217 -74.10 17.35 -50.45
N ALA A 218 -73.98 18.51 -49.81
CA ALA A 218 -74.83 19.67 -50.07
C ALA A 218 -74.62 20.23 -51.49
N ILE A 219 -73.36 20.32 -51.94
CA ILE A 219 -73.01 20.75 -53.30
C ILE A 219 -73.56 19.75 -54.33
N HIS A 220 -73.40 18.45 -54.09
CA HIS A 220 -73.94 17.40 -54.97
C HIS A 220 -75.47 17.45 -55.04
N LYS A 221 -76.17 17.50 -53.91
CA LYS A 221 -77.64 17.63 -53.88
C LYS A 221 -78.13 18.89 -54.58
N GLN A 222 -77.46 20.03 -54.37
CA GLN A 222 -77.83 21.27 -55.06
C GLN A 222 -77.59 21.17 -56.58
N LYS A 223 -76.53 20.48 -57.01
CA LYS A 223 -76.28 20.22 -58.43
C LYS A 223 -77.37 19.32 -59.00
N ASP A 224 -77.68 18.20 -58.35
CA ASP A 224 -78.73 17.26 -58.78
C ASP A 224 -80.11 17.93 -58.82
N THR A 225 -80.44 18.77 -57.84
CA THR A 225 -81.73 19.49 -57.81
C THR A 225 -81.82 20.56 -58.91
N LYS A 226 -80.70 21.23 -59.23
CA LYS A 226 -80.63 22.17 -60.35
C LYS A 226 -80.76 21.46 -61.71
N TRP A 227 -80.14 20.29 -61.86
CA TRP A 227 -80.30 19.48 -63.07
C TRP A 227 -81.71 18.90 -63.17
N ASP A 228 -82.28 18.35 -62.10
CA ASP A 228 -83.67 17.85 -62.08
C ASP A 228 -84.69 18.95 -62.38
N TRP A 229 -84.49 20.15 -61.85
CA TRP A 229 -85.35 21.29 -62.19
C TRP A 229 -85.21 21.69 -63.67
N LEU A 230 -83.98 21.74 -64.20
CA LEU A 230 -83.76 21.99 -65.63
C LEU A 230 -84.40 20.91 -66.51
N PHE A 231 -84.29 19.63 -66.16
CA PHE A 231 -84.92 18.53 -66.89
C PHE A 231 -86.46 18.52 -66.74
N SER A 232 -87.00 19.02 -65.63
CA SER A 232 -88.45 19.14 -65.41
C SER A 232 -89.12 20.16 -66.34
N LEU A 233 -88.37 21.18 -66.80
CA LEU A 233 -88.84 22.15 -67.79
C LEU A 233 -88.90 21.60 -69.23
N PHE A 234 -88.23 20.47 -69.49
CA PHE A 234 -88.25 19.78 -70.79
C PHE A 234 -89.16 18.54 -70.82
N ARG A 235 -89.77 18.17 -69.69
CA ARG A 235 -90.82 17.14 -69.63
C ARG A 235 -92.18 17.82 -69.84
N LYS A 236 -92.57 17.91 -71.11
CA LYS A 236 -93.89 18.32 -71.56
C LYS A 236 -94.66 17.08 -72.02
#